data_AF-A0A3M7MHI5-F1
#
_entry.id   AF-A0A3M7MHI5-F1
#
_cell.length_a   1.000
_cell.length_b   1.000
_cell.length_c   1.000
_cell.angle_alpha   90.00
_cell.angle_beta   90.00
_cell.angle_gamma   90.00
#
_symmetry.space_group_name_H-M   'P 1'
#
loop_
_entity.id
_entity.type
_entity.pdbx_description
1 polymer ?
#
loop_
_entity_poly.entity_id
_entity_poly.type
_entity_poly.pdbx_seq_one_letter_code
_entity_poly.pdbx_strand_id
1 'polypeptide(L)'
;MAASPNMPPFFLMPALSGVRSRRHLVVIRRAEEHAKDIRELILAARLPAEGLLLLNEEDEEKFHYKLMLVGQASEELTRYVSRRPRSRIMVRVAWLNHGLSQFVGFKNVIDEYKRRWVFVKFHCVFMN
;
A
#
# COMPACT_ATOMS: atom_id res chain seq x y z
N MET A 1 -11.61 46.27 27.21
CA MET A 1 -12.48 45.08 27.16
C MET A 1 -11.63 43.89 27.61
N ALA A 2 -11.90 43.36 28.80
CA ALA A 2 -11.14 42.25 29.37
C ALA A 2 -11.53 40.93 28.69
N ALA A 3 -10.54 40.11 28.30
CA ALA A 3 -10.77 38.81 27.71
C ALA A 3 -11.37 37.84 28.74
N SER A 4 -12.35 37.03 28.32
CA SER A 4 -12.99 36.01 29.16
C SER A 4 -11.95 34.96 29.62
N PRO A 5 -11.85 34.65 30.93
CA PRO A 5 -10.78 33.82 31.50
C PRO A 5 -10.82 32.34 31.10
N ASN A 6 -11.88 31.90 30.40
CA ASN A 6 -12.08 30.51 29.98
C ASN A 6 -11.86 30.26 28.48
N MET A 7 -11.39 31.27 27.73
CA MET A 7 -11.05 31.04 26.32
C MET A 7 -9.61 30.51 26.27
N PRO A 8 -9.39 29.27 25.77
CA PRO A 8 -8.03 28.75 25.64
C PRO A 8 -7.23 29.74 24.78
N PRO A 9 -5.96 30.03 25.13
CA PRO A 9 -5.16 31.00 24.40
C PRO A 9 -5.25 30.73 22.90
N PHE A 10 -5.45 31.76 22.08
CA PHE A 10 -5.62 31.64 20.62
C PHE A 10 -4.51 30.85 19.93
N PHE A 11 -3.34 30.70 20.56
CA PHE A 11 -2.21 29.88 20.11
C PHE A 11 -2.45 28.36 20.23
N LEU A 12 -3.45 27.93 21.03
CA LEU A 12 -3.85 26.53 21.22
C LEU A 12 -5.01 26.10 20.30
N MET A 13 -5.68 27.03 19.63
CA MET A 13 -6.59 26.68 18.54
C MET A 13 -5.77 26.59 17.26
N PRO A 14 -5.60 25.41 16.65
CA PRO A 14 -5.02 25.36 15.31
C PRO A 14 -5.94 26.19 14.41
N ALA A 15 -5.40 27.22 13.76
CA ALA A 15 -6.10 27.99 12.76
C ALA A 15 -6.46 27.07 11.58
N LEU A 16 -7.61 26.39 11.66
CA LEU A 16 -8.12 25.48 10.63
C LEU A 16 -8.75 26.22 9.43
N SER A 17 -8.75 27.56 9.44
CA SER A 17 -9.37 28.38 8.39
C SER A 17 -8.44 28.77 7.22
N GLY A 18 -7.17 28.34 7.21
CA GLY A 18 -6.21 28.71 6.16
C GLY A 18 -5.37 27.57 5.56
N VAL A 19 -5.45 26.35 6.13
CA VAL A 19 -4.62 25.23 5.66
C VAL A 19 -5.31 24.53 4.49
N ARG A 20 -4.80 24.73 3.27
CA ARG A 20 -5.17 23.89 2.11
C ARG A 20 -5.08 22.43 2.52
N SER A 21 -6.19 21.68 2.43
CA SER A 21 -6.27 20.28 2.81
C SER A 21 -5.03 19.49 2.38
N ARG A 22 -4.18 19.15 3.35
CA ARG A 22 -2.98 18.30 3.15
C ARG A 22 -3.34 16.82 3.18
N ARG A 23 -4.63 16.46 3.08
CA ARG A 23 -5.12 15.08 3.09
C ARG A 23 -4.38 14.19 2.09
N HIS A 24 -4.15 14.66 0.88
CA HIS A 24 -3.38 13.94 -0.14
C HIS A 24 -1.92 13.66 0.27
N LEU A 25 -1.30 14.53 1.08
CA LEU A 25 0.04 14.31 1.62
C LEU A 25 0.07 13.26 2.74
N VAL A 26 -1.04 13.12 3.47
CA VAL A 26 -1.21 12.04 4.45
C VAL A 26 -1.44 10.71 3.73
N VAL A 27 -2.32 10.70 2.73
CA VAL A 27 -2.61 9.52 1.91
C VAL A 27 -1.35 8.99 1.24
N ILE A 28 -0.54 9.86 0.62
CA ILE A 28 0.69 9.44 -0.05
C ILE A 28 1.72 8.87 0.93
N ARG A 29 1.86 9.46 2.12
CA ARG A 29 2.80 8.96 3.13
C ARG A 29 2.41 7.57 3.65
N ARG A 30 1.12 7.38 3.96
CA ARG A 30 0.61 6.06 4.38
C ARG A 30 0.76 5.01 3.28
N ALA A 31 0.50 5.38 2.04
CA ALA A 31 0.68 4.49 0.90
C ALA A 31 2.15 4.07 0.71
N GLU A 32 3.08 5.00 0.90
CA GLU A 32 4.52 4.70 0.86
C GLU A 32 4.96 3.78 2.00
N GLU A 33 4.43 3.98 3.21
CA GLU A 33 4.67 3.09 4.35
C GLU A 33 4.17 1.67 4.04
N HIS A 34 2.94 1.52 3.53
CA HIS A 34 2.42 0.22 3.13
C HIS A 34 3.20 -0.41 1.98
N ALA A 35 3.65 0.37 0.99
CA ALA A 35 4.49 -0.12 -0.09
C ALA A 35 5.86 -0.60 0.41
N LYS A 36 6.42 0.06 1.43
CA LYS A 36 7.64 -0.40 2.10
C LYS A 36 7.41 -1.72 2.81
N ASP A 37 6.33 -1.83 3.59
CA ASP A 37 5.97 -3.07 4.28
C ASP A 37 5.78 -4.24 3.31
N ILE A 38 5.13 -4.01 2.16
CA ILE A 38 4.98 -5.03 1.10
C ILE A 38 6.34 -5.49 0.58
N ARG A 39 7.27 -4.55 0.33
CA ARG A 39 8.63 -4.91 -0.13
C ARG A 39 9.37 -5.77 0.89
N GLU A 40 9.21 -5.48 2.17
CA GLU A 40 9.80 -6.28 3.25
C GLU A 40 9.22 -7.71 3.27
N LEU A 41 7.89 -7.86 3.11
CA LEU A 41 7.24 -9.16 2.97
C LEU A 41 7.75 -9.94 1.75
N ILE A 42 7.92 -9.27 0.60
CA ILE A 42 8.48 -9.89 -0.62
C ILE A 42 9.92 -10.37 -0.40
N LEU A 43 10.74 -9.57 0.29
CA LEU A 43 12.12 -9.92 0.59
C LEU A 43 12.19 -11.11 1.55
N ALA A 44 11.34 -11.14 2.58
CA ALA A 44 11.23 -12.27 3.50
C ALA A 44 10.77 -13.56 2.80
N ALA A 45 9.89 -13.45 1.81
CA ALA A 45 9.38 -14.60 1.04
C ALA A 45 10.41 -15.21 0.08
N ARG A 46 11.48 -14.49 -0.29
CA ARG A 46 12.54 -15.00 -1.17
C ARG A 46 13.54 -15.82 -0.36
N LEU A 47 13.30 -17.13 -0.23
CA LEU A 47 14.31 -18.05 0.29
C LEU A 47 15.53 -18.11 -0.67
N PRO A 48 16.77 -17.85 -0.21
CA PRO A 48 17.95 -17.81 -1.08
C PRO A 48 18.35 -19.18 -1.66
N ALA A 49 17.89 -20.28 -1.07
CA ALA A 49 18.45 -21.61 -1.34
C ALA A 49 17.63 -22.48 -2.33
N GLU A 50 16.33 -22.21 -2.50
CA GLU A 50 15.44 -23.10 -3.26
C GLU A 50 14.57 -22.40 -4.31
N GLY A 51 14.61 -21.07 -4.40
CA GLY A 51 13.77 -20.31 -5.34
C GLY A 51 12.26 -20.44 -5.08
N LEU A 52 11.87 -21.08 -3.98
CA LEU A 52 10.49 -21.26 -3.55
C LEU A 52 9.97 -19.98 -2.89
N LEU A 53 8.97 -19.38 -3.53
CA LEU A 53 8.22 -18.23 -3.02
C LEU A 53 7.06 -18.75 -2.16
N LEU A 54 7.23 -18.76 -0.85
CA LEU A 54 6.17 -19.14 0.07
C LEU A 54 6.03 -18.06 1.14
N LEU A 55 4.95 -17.28 1.02
CA LEU A 55 4.39 -16.57 2.17
C LEU A 55 3.62 -17.59 3.01
N ASN A 56 3.74 -17.49 4.33
CA ASN A 56 2.78 -18.15 5.22
C ASN A 56 1.39 -17.47 5.07
N GLU A 57 0.34 -18.12 5.59
CA GLU A 57 -1.04 -17.62 5.43
C GLU A 57 -1.23 -16.20 6.02
N GLU A 58 -0.65 -15.93 7.19
CA GLU A 58 -0.73 -14.62 7.85
C GLU A 58 -0.06 -13.51 7.03
N ASP A 59 1.14 -13.75 6.52
CA ASP A 59 1.91 -12.80 5.71
C ASP A 59 1.26 -12.58 4.35
N GLU A 60 0.57 -13.59 3.80
CA GLU A 60 -0.21 -13.45 2.58
C GLU A 60 -1.47 -12.61 2.79
N GLU A 61 -2.22 -12.83 3.87
CA GLU A 61 -3.36 -11.99 4.23
C GLU A 61 -2.91 -10.54 4.43
N LYS A 62 -1.80 -10.33 5.16
CA LYS A 62 -1.18 -9.03 5.37
C LYS A 62 -0.71 -8.40 4.07
N PHE A 63 -0.11 -9.18 3.18
CA PHE A 63 0.31 -8.75 1.85
C PHE A 63 -0.90 -8.30 1.03
N HIS A 64 -1.96 -9.10 0.98
CA HIS A 64 -3.18 -8.80 0.23
C HIS A 64 -3.87 -7.53 0.74
N TYR A 65 -4.01 -7.41 2.07
CA TYR A 65 -4.60 -6.24 2.69
C TYR A 65 -3.80 -4.96 2.39
N LYS A 66 -2.47 -5.00 2.54
CA LYS A 66 -1.62 -3.84 2.22
C LYS A 66 -1.66 -3.51 0.74
N LEU A 67 -1.69 -4.52 -0.14
CA LEU A 67 -1.80 -4.32 -1.59
C LEU A 67 -3.09 -3.57 -1.95
N MET A 68 -4.23 -3.96 -1.33
CA MET A 68 -5.50 -3.27 -1.48
C MET A 68 -5.42 -1.81 -1.02
N LEU A 69 -4.80 -1.54 0.14
CA LEU A 69 -4.64 -0.17 0.65
C LEU A 69 -3.80 0.72 -0.26
N VAL A 70 -2.69 0.18 -0.80
CA VAL A 70 -1.86 0.89 -1.78
C VAL A 70 -2.65 1.14 -3.07
N GLY A 71 -3.44 0.16 -3.53
CA GLY A 71 -4.32 0.29 -4.70
C GLY A 71 -5.34 1.42 -4.56
N GLN A 72 -6.06 1.46 -3.44
CA GLN A 72 -7.04 2.52 -3.15
C GLN A 72 -6.39 3.90 -3.08
N ALA A 73 -5.25 4.02 -2.40
CA ALA A 73 -4.51 5.27 -2.30
C ALA A 73 -3.96 5.73 -3.67
N SER A 74 -3.46 4.79 -4.47
CA SER A 74 -2.99 5.03 -5.84
C SER A 74 -4.10 5.60 -6.71
N GLU A 75 -5.32 5.04 -6.64
CA GLU A 75 -6.46 5.54 -7.40
C GLU A 75 -6.89 6.95 -6.96
N GLU A 76 -7.01 7.18 -5.64
CA GLU A 76 -7.35 8.50 -5.09
C GLU A 76 -6.33 9.57 -5.53
N LEU A 77 -5.03 9.26 -5.41
CA LEU A 77 -3.96 10.19 -5.75
C LEU A 77 -3.84 10.42 -7.25
N THR A 78 -4.07 9.39 -8.07
CA THR A 78 -4.08 9.50 -9.53
C THR A 78 -5.20 10.45 -9.99
N ARG A 79 -6.41 10.32 -9.42
CA ARG A 79 -7.53 11.25 -9.67
C ARG A 79 -7.21 12.68 -9.19
N TYR A 80 -6.44 12.83 -8.12
CA TYR A 80 -6.02 14.15 -7.64
C TYR A 80 -5.01 14.82 -8.56
N VAL A 81 -3.98 14.09 -9.03
CA VAL A 81 -2.93 14.66 -9.89
C VAL A 81 -3.41 14.88 -11.32
N SER A 82 -4.35 14.08 -11.84
CA SER A 82 -4.93 14.30 -13.17
C SER A 82 -5.63 15.66 -13.28
N ARG A 83 -6.27 16.10 -12.18
CA ARG A 83 -6.90 17.42 -12.06
C ARG A 83 -5.87 18.53 -11.77
N ARG A 84 -4.61 18.20 -11.50
CA ARG A 84 -3.54 19.11 -11.06
C ARG A 84 -2.18 18.71 -11.67
N PRO A 85 -2.00 18.86 -12.99
CA PRO A 85 -0.83 18.34 -13.72
C PRO A 85 0.52 18.95 -13.29
N ARG A 86 0.53 20.07 -12.55
CA ARG A 86 1.73 20.70 -11.97
C ARG A 86 1.92 20.39 -10.47
N SER A 87 1.24 19.37 -9.96
CA SER A 87 1.36 18.98 -8.55
C SER A 87 2.75 18.40 -8.26
N ARG A 88 3.39 18.90 -7.19
CA ARG A 88 4.71 18.42 -6.74
C ARG A 88 4.74 16.95 -6.32
N ILE A 89 3.58 16.31 -6.14
CA ILE A 89 3.48 14.90 -5.73
C ILE A 89 3.42 13.94 -6.92
N MET A 90 3.28 14.42 -8.16
CA MET A 90 3.05 13.59 -9.34
C MET A 90 4.10 12.49 -9.51
N VAL A 91 5.37 12.81 -9.26
CA VAL A 91 6.48 11.84 -9.30
C VAL A 91 6.28 10.73 -8.27
N ARG A 92 5.94 11.09 -7.02
CA ARG A 92 5.68 10.12 -5.94
C ARG A 92 4.49 9.20 -6.26
N VAL A 93 3.44 9.75 -6.87
CA VAL A 93 2.28 8.96 -7.34
C VAL A 93 2.68 7.99 -8.45
N ALA A 94 3.52 8.42 -9.40
CA ALA A 94 4.03 7.54 -10.45
C ALA A 94 4.87 6.37 -9.86
N TRP A 95 5.70 6.65 -8.86
CA TRP A 95 6.45 5.61 -8.14
C TRP A 95 5.56 4.62 -7.41
N LEU A 96 4.49 5.09 -6.75
CA LEU A 96 3.50 4.22 -6.12
C LEU A 96 2.79 3.33 -7.13
N ASN A 97 2.37 3.88 -8.27
CA ASN A 97 1.69 3.12 -9.32
C ASN A 97 2.62 2.07 -9.94
N HIS A 98 3.89 2.42 -10.15
CA HIS A 98 4.89 1.47 -10.62
C HIS A 98 5.12 0.33 -9.61
N GLY A 99 5.27 0.67 -8.32
CA GLY A 99 5.41 -0.32 -7.25
C GLY A 99 4.18 -1.24 -7.16
N LEU A 100 2.97 -0.68 -7.25
CA LEU A 100 1.72 -1.45 -7.25
C LEU A 100 1.69 -2.49 -8.38
N SER A 101 2.09 -2.10 -9.60
CA SER A 101 2.18 -3.03 -10.74
C SER A 101 3.14 -4.20 -10.46
N GLN A 102 4.30 -3.91 -9.86
CA GLN A 102 5.26 -4.95 -9.46
C GLN A 102 4.68 -5.88 -8.38
N PHE A 103 3.97 -5.33 -7.39
CA PHE A 103 3.37 -6.13 -6.32
C PHE A 103 2.22 -7.02 -6.83
N VAL A 104 1.39 -6.53 -7.74
CA VAL A 104 0.36 -7.33 -8.41
C VAL A 104 1.00 -8.45 -9.23
N GLY A 105 2.07 -8.15 -9.97
CA GLY A 105 2.85 -9.18 -10.69
C GLY A 105 3.37 -10.27 -9.75
N PHE A 106 3.92 -9.87 -8.60
CA PHE A 106 4.37 -10.82 -7.57
C PHE A 106 3.23 -11.69 -7.03
N LYS A 107 2.06 -11.11 -6.75
CA LYS A 107 0.87 -11.86 -6.32
C LYS A 107 0.47 -12.92 -7.35
N ASN A 108 0.44 -12.55 -8.63
CA ASN A 108 0.06 -13.47 -9.70
C ASN A 108 1.01 -14.67 -9.81
N VAL A 109 2.31 -14.44 -9.59
CA VAL A 109 3.30 -15.52 -9.54
C VAL A 109 2.98 -16.48 -8.39
N ILE A 110 2.73 -15.96 -7.17
CA ILE A 110 2.35 -16.80 -6.02
C ILE A 110 1.08 -17.61 -6.32
N ASP A 111 0.04 -16.96 -6.84
CA ASP A 111 -1.24 -17.59 -7.16
C ASP A 111 -1.05 -18.72 -8.19
N GLU A 112 -0.21 -18.51 -9.22
CA GLU A 112 0.10 -19.52 -10.23
C GLU A 112 0.83 -20.72 -9.63
N TYR A 113 1.85 -20.48 -8.80
CA TYR A 113 2.54 -21.55 -8.10
C TYR A 113 1.57 -22.38 -7.27
N LYS A 114 0.72 -21.74 -6.45
CA LYS A 114 -0.26 -22.44 -5.63
C LYS A 114 -1.20 -23.31 -6.45
N ARG A 115 -1.71 -22.82 -7.58
CA ARG A 115 -2.56 -23.62 -8.49
C ARG A 115 -1.82 -24.85 -9.01
N ARG A 116 -0.55 -24.71 -9.42
CA ARG A 116 0.27 -25.85 -9.88
C ARG A 116 0.47 -26.89 -8.78
N TRP A 117 0.78 -26.46 -7.55
CA TRP A 117 0.95 -27.37 -6.41
C TRP A 117 -0.34 -28.11 -6.04
N VAL A 118 -1.48 -27.42 -6.06
CA VAL A 118 -2.79 -28.04 -5.86
C VAL A 118 -3.04 -29.09 -6.95
N PHE A 119 -2.79 -28.76 -8.22
CA PHE A 119 -2.96 -29.70 -9.33
C PHE A 119 -2.09 -30.96 -9.17
N VAL A 120 -0.81 -30.82 -8.81
CA VAL A 120 0.09 -31.96 -8.57
C VAL A 120 -0.39 -32.84 -7.42
N LYS A 121 -0.81 -32.23 -6.30
CA LYS A 121 -1.38 -33.00 -5.17
C LYS A 121 -2.64 -33.77 -5.58
N PHE A 122 -3.57 -33.13 -6.28
CA PHE A 122 -4.78 -33.80 -6.76
C PHE A 122 -4.45 -34.95 -7.71
N HIS A 123 -3.54 -34.76 -8.68
CA HIS A 123 -3.18 -35.81 -9.63
C HIS A 123 -2.46 -37.01 -8.97
N CYS A 124 -1.60 -36.78 -7.98
CA CYS A 124 -0.97 -37.86 -7.22
C CYS A 124 -1.95 -38.64 -6.34
N VAL A 125 -3.03 -38.03 -5.87
CA VAL A 125 -4.06 -38.71 -5.04
C VAL A 125 -4.99 -39.57 -5.89
N PHE A 126 -5.26 -39.19 -7.15
CA PHE A 126 -6.15 -39.94 -8.05
C PHE A 126 -5.46 -41.04 -8.88
N MET A 127 -4.12 -41.10 -8.85
CA MET A 127 -3.34 -42.14 -9.57
C MET A 127 -2.73 -43.21 -8.66
N ASN A 128 -3.08 -43.24 -7.38
CA ASN A 128 -2.81 -44.34 -6.44
C ASN A 128 -4.12 -45.04 -6.07
#